data_AF-A0A3M9ZXR5-F1
#
_entry.id   AF-A0A3M9ZXR5-F1
#
_cell.length_a   1.000
_cell.length_b   1.000
_cell.length_c   1.000
_cell.angle_alpha   90.00
_cell.angle_beta   90.00
_cell.angle_gamma   90.00
#
_symmetry.space_group_name_H-M   'P 1'
#
loop_
_entity.id
_entity.type
_entity.pdbx_description
1 polymer ?
#
loop_
_entity_poly.entity_id
_entity_poly.type
_entity_poly.pdbx_seq_one_letter_code
_entity_poly.pdbx_strand_id
1 'polypeptide(L)'
;MVKPVIRFLDVPRDPMEQTTMSRIVDWEEEGDHLLQILRKYEDGYREKICSRCNMEQQVKRKCIKMHINGKILTYCDHMRKAKSSKFKKEIHHHMFSHPVFFTHNMLRKT
;
A
#
# COMPACT_ATOMS: atom_id res chain seq x y z
N MET A 1 10.00 20.54 39.82
CA MET A 1 8.68 20.02 39.39
C MET A 1 8.92 18.82 38.48
N VAL A 2 8.70 17.61 38.98
CA VAL A 2 8.85 16.37 38.21
C VAL A 2 7.54 16.15 37.45
N LYS A 3 7.58 16.14 36.12
CA LYS A 3 6.41 15.81 35.29
C LYS A 3 5.99 14.36 35.62
N PRO A 4 4.70 14.08 35.83
CA PRO A 4 4.27 12.70 35.99
C PRO A 4 4.58 11.95 34.68
N VAL A 5 5.42 10.93 34.79
CA VAL A 5 5.55 9.89 33.76
C VAL A 5 4.21 9.18 33.75
N ILE A 6 3.38 9.44 32.74
CA ILE A 6 2.22 8.62 32.46
C ILE A 6 2.78 7.25 32.05
N ARG A 7 2.92 6.35 33.02
CA ARG A 7 3.07 4.93 32.73
C ARG A 7 1.73 4.53 32.13
N PHE A 8 1.71 4.30 30.83
CA PHE A 8 0.63 3.53 30.22
C PHE A 8 0.64 2.19 30.96
N LEU A 9 -0.27 2.04 31.92
CA LEU A 9 -0.60 0.74 32.47
C LEU A 9 -0.95 -0.13 31.26
N ASP A 10 -0.35 -1.32 31.18
CA ASP A 10 -0.81 -2.39 30.30
C ASP A 10 -2.23 -2.79 30.78
N VAL A 11 -3.22 -1.95 30.45
CA VAL A 11 -4.63 -2.24 30.67
C VAL A 11 -4.90 -3.47 29.82
N PRO A 12 -5.42 -4.57 30.40
CA PRO A 12 -5.83 -5.72 29.63
C PRO A 12 -6.84 -5.24 28.58
N ARG A 13 -6.44 -5.26 27.30
CA ARG A 13 -7.32 -4.90 26.20
C ARG A 13 -8.50 -5.86 26.21
N ASP A 14 -9.70 -5.33 25.98
CA ASP A 14 -10.88 -6.18 25.82
C ASP A 14 -10.60 -7.26 24.75
N PRO A 15 -11.06 -8.52 24.90
CA PRO A 15 -10.83 -9.56 23.90
C PRO A 15 -11.24 -9.15 22.46
N MET A 16 -12.26 -8.29 22.32
CA MET A 16 -12.66 -7.71 21.03
C MET A 16 -11.65 -6.68 20.51
N GLU A 17 -11.04 -5.89 21.38
CA GLU A 17 -9.96 -4.95 21.00
C GLU A 17 -8.71 -5.72 20.55
N GLN A 18 -8.34 -6.79 21.26
CA GLN A 18 -7.21 -7.64 20.88
C GLN A 18 -7.44 -8.29 19.51
N THR A 19 -8.63 -8.84 19.28
CA THR A 19 -9.00 -9.45 17.99
C THR A 19 -8.98 -8.43 16.85
N THR A 20 -9.51 -7.23 17.11
CA THR A 20 -9.51 -6.14 16.11
C THR A 20 -8.09 -5.71 15.76
N MET A 21 -7.22 -5.63 16.77
CA MET A 21 -5.82 -5.25 16.57
C MET A 21 -5.02 -6.30 15.82
N SER A 22 -5.21 -7.59 16.14
CA SER A 22 -4.61 -8.69 15.38
C SER A 22 -4.98 -8.61 13.89
N ARG A 23 -6.26 -8.36 13.58
CA ARG A 23 -6.72 -8.25 12.19
C ARG A 23 -6.19 -7.01 11.46
N ILE A 24 -5.87 -5.95 12.19
CA ILE A 24 -5.21 -4.76 11.61
C ILE A 24 -3.78 -5.10 11.25
N VAL A 25 -3.04 -5.76 12.14
CA VAL A 25 -1.67 -6.22 11.86
C VAL A 25 -1.64 -7.16 10.65
N ASP A 26 -2.51 -8.17 10.62
CA ASP A 26 -2.60 -9.10 9.49
C ASP A 26 -2.89 -8.37 8.16
N TRP A 27 -3.77 -7.36 8.20
CA TRP A 27 -4.09 -6.55 7.03
C TRP A 27 -2.90 -5.70 6.59
N GLU A 28 -2.18 -5.06 7.51
CA GLU A 28 -0.98 -4.27 7.23
C GLU A 28 0.13 -5.13 6.62
N GLU A 29 0.37 -6.32 7.16
CA GLU A 29 1.37 -7.26 6.63
C GLU A 29 1.07 -7.70 5.20
N GLU A 30 -0.20 -8.02 4.89
CA GLU A 30 -0.64 -8.32 3.52
C GLU A 30 -0.49 -7.09 2.61
N GLY A 31 -0.74 -5.89 3.13
CA GLY A 31 -0.53 -4.63 2.43
C GLY A 31 0.93 -4.39 2.06
N ASP A 32 1.85 -4.64 2.99
CA ASP A 32 3.29 -4.55 2.76
C ASP A 32 3.76 -5.57 1.71
N HIS A 33 3.28 -6.80 1.78
CA HIS A 33 3.55 -7.82 0.78
C HIS A 33 3.06 -7.39 -0.62
N LEU A 34 1.82 -6.87 -0.72
CA LEU A 34 1.28 -6.34 -1.96
C LEU A 34 2.13 -5.18 -2.49
N LEU A 35 2.54 -4.24 -1.63
CA LEU A 35 3.42 -3.12 -2.01
C LEU A 35 4.76 -3.61 -2.58
N GLN A 36 5.36 -4.66 -2.01
CA GLN A 36 6.58 -5.24 -2.56
C GLN A 36 6.38 -5.82 -3.96
N ILE A 37 5.28 -6.55 -4.19
CA ILE A 37 4.94 -7.08 -5.52
C ILE A 37 4.74 -5.96 -6.53
N LEU A 38 4.01 -4.90 -6.14
CA LEU A 38 3.77 -3.74 -6.99
C LEU A 38 5.07 -3.03 -7.37
N ARG A 39 6.01 -2.88 -6.42
CA ARG A 39 7.35 -2.31 -6.68
C ARG A 39 8.16 -3.16 -7.66
N LYS A 40 8.24 -4.48 -7.41
CA LYS A 40 8.93 -5.43 -8.32
C LYS A 40 8.35 -5.37 -9.74
N TYR A 41 7.04 -5.23 -9.87
CA TYR A 41 6.41 -5.04 -11.18
C TYR A 41 6.85 -3.76 -11.86
N GLU A 42 6.87 -2.63 -11.15
CA GLU A 42 7.32 -1.36 -11.72
C GLU A 42 8.79 -1.40 -12.16
N ASP A 43 9.66 -2.04 -11.39
CA ASP A 43 11.07 -2.20 -11.76
C ASP A 43 11.22 -3.00 -13.05
N GLY A 44 10.58 -4.18 -13.13
CA GLY A 44 10.57 -4.97 -14.35
C GLY A 44 9.90 -4.25 -15.53
N TYR A 45 8.91 -3.40 -15.26
CA TYR A 45 8.27 -2.56 -16.28
C TYR A 45 9.24 -1.51 -16.84
N ARG A 46 10.00 -0.84 -15.95
CA ARG A 46 11.01 0.14 -16.35
C ARG A 46 12.10 -0.50 -17.21
N GLU A 47 12.59 -1.66 -16.79
CA GLU A 47 13.63 -2.41 -17.51
C GLU A 47 13.19 -2.88 -18.90
N LYS A 48 11.95 -3.35 -19.05
CA LYS A 48 11.47 -3.97 -20.30
C LYS A 48 10.80 -2.99 -21.25
N ILE A 49 10.04 -2.05 -20.70
CA ILE A 49 9.17 -1.16 -21.48
C ILE A 49 9.74 0.25 -21.53
N CYS A 50 10.09 0.85 -20.39
CA CYS A 50 10.57 2.24 -20.36
C CYS A 50 11.95 2.39 -21.01
N SER A 51 12.84 1.40 -20.87
CA SER A 51 14.16 1.38 -21.52
C SER A 51 14.10 1.49 -23.05
N ARG A 52 12.97 1.10 -23.65
CA ARG A 52 12.73 1.14 -25.10
C ARG A 52 11.90 2.35 -25.53
N CYS A 53 11.50 3.22 -24.60
CA CYS A 53 10.70 4.39 -24.93
C CYS A 53 11.55 5.48 -25.58
N ASN A 54 11.22 5.81 -26.83
CA ASN A 54 11.75 7.02 -27.47
C ASN A 54 11.10 8.30 -26.89
N MET A 55 11.62 9.47 -27.23
CA MET A 55 11.14 10.75 -26.67
C MET A 55 9.66 11.01 -26.96
N GLU A 56 9.20 10.74 -28.18
CA GLU A 56 7.78 10.91 -28.55
C GLU A 56 6.85 10.05 -27.70
N GLN A 57 7.23 8.79 -27.47
CA GLN A 57 6.49 7.88 -26.59
C GLN A 57 6.51 8.35 -25.14
N GLN A 58 7.65 8.89 -24.66
CA GLN A 58 7.74 9.44 -23.30
C GLN A 58 6.79 10.63 -23.11
N VAL A 59 6.74 11.55 -24.08
CA VAL A 59 5.81 12.69 -24.06
C VAL A 59 4.36 12.22 -24.11
N LYS A 60 4.02 11.32 -25.05
CA LYS A 60 2.65 10.78 -25.19
C LYS A 60 2.17 10.06 -23.93
N ARG A 61 3.06 9.35 -23.24
CA ARG A 61 2.75 8.61 -22.00
C ARG A 61 2.83 9.49 -20.74
N LYS A 62 3.16 10.78 -20.89
CA LYS A 62 3.38 11.73 -19.79
C LYS A 62 4.38 11.20 -18.76
N CYS A 63 5.54 10.75 -19.23
CA CYS A 63 6.58 10.25 -18.36
C CYS A 63 7.13 11.36 -17.47
N ILE A 64 7.16 11.10 -16.17
CA ILE A 64 7.76 11.93 -15.12
C ILE A 64 9.01 11.22 -14.65
N LYS A 65 10.11 11.96 -14.50
CA LYS A 65 11.35 11.49 -13.90
C LYS A 65 11.49 12.11 -12.52
N MET A 66 11.71 11.28 -11.51
CA MET A 66 11.90 11.67 -10.12
C MET A 66 13.29 11.25 -9.65
N HIS A 67 13.97 12.12 -8.92
CA HIS A 67 15.25 11.80 -8.31
C HIS A 67 15.02 11.42 -6.84
N ILE A 68 15.30 10.17 -6.48
CA ILE A 68 15.18 9.66 -5.11
C ILE A 68 16.47 8.95 -4.75
N ASN A 69 17.13 9.38 -3.67
CA ASN A 69 18.37 8.77 -3.16
C ASN A 69 19.45 8.56 -4.25
N GLY A 70 19.64 9.57 -5.10
CA GLY A 70 20.61 9.52 -6.21
C GLY A 70 20.20 8.68 -7.41
N LYS A 71 19.01 8.06 -7.40
CA LYS A 71 18.48 7.26 -8.51
C LYS A 71 17.38 8.02 -9.26
N ILE A 72 17.35 7.87 -10.58
CA ILE A 72 16.27 8.38 -11.43
C ILE A 72 15.20 7.30 -11.56
N LEU A 73 14.03 7.55 -11.00
CA LEU A 73 12.85 6.72 -11.18
C LEU A 73 11.94 7.35 -12.22
N THR A 74 11.52 6.56 -13.19
CA THR A 74 10.53 6.99 -14.19
C THR A 74 9.15 6.47 -13.79
N TYR A 75 8.16 7.34 -13.91
CA TYR A 75 6.74 7.04 -13.70
C TYR A 75 5.92 7.55 -14.87
N CYS A 76 4.88 6.82 -15.30
CA CYS A 76 3.99 7.29 -16.38
C CYS A 76 2.59 6.71 -16.25
N ASP A 77 1.62 7.34 -16.93
CA ASP A 77 0.22 6.90 -16.91
C ASP A 77 0.05 5.48 -17.48
N HIS A 78 0.88 5.14 -18.46
CA HIS A 78 0.83 3.82 -19.09
C HIS A 78 1.27 2.71 -18.11
N MET A 79 2.33 2.96 -17.33
CA MET A 79 2.77 2.06 -16.27
C MET A 79 1.71 1.95 -15.16
N ARG A 80 1.15 3.08 -14.73
CA ARG A 80 0.06 3.10 -13.72
C ARG A 80 -1.11 2.23 -14.16
N LYS A 81 -1.62 2.44 -15.38
CA LYS A 81 -2.75 1.68 -15.92
C LYS A 81 -2.43 0.19 -16.07
N ALA A 82 -1.23 -0.15 -16.57
CA ALA A 82 -0.81 -1.53 -16.70
C ALA A 82 -0.73 -2.24 -15.34
N LYS A 83 -0.16 -1.56 -14.32
CA LYS A 83 -0.11 -2.06 -12.94
C LYS A 83 -1.50 -2.27 -12.36
N SER A 84 -2.37 -1.24 -12.42
CA SER A 84 -3.74 -1.32 -11.90
C SER A 84 -4.57 -2.39 -12.61
N SER A 85 -4.37 -2.60 -13.91
CA SER A 85 -5.06 -3.66 -14.65
C SER A 85 -4.56 -5.05 -14.25
N LYS A 86 -3.24 -5.22 -14.07
CA LYS A 86 -2.64 -6.51 -13.72
C LYS A 86 -3.04 -6.97 -12.32
N PHE A 87 -2.99 -6.06 -11.34
CA PHE A 87 -3.21 -6.38 -9.93
C PHE A 87 -4.58 -5.92 -9.42
N LYS A 88 -5.56 -5.78 -10.34
CA LYS A 88 -6.88 -5.24 -10.00
C LYS A 88 -7.54 -6.05 -8.88
N LYS A 89 -7.45 -7.38 -8.95
CA LYS A 89 -8.14 -8.28 -8.03
C LYS A 89 -7.51 -8.24 -6.64
N GLU A 90 -6.19 -8.23 -6.56
CA GLU A 90 -5.39 -8.22 -5.35
C GLU A 90 -5.55 -6.88 -4.62
N ILE A 91 -5.44 -5.76 -5.34
CA ILE A 91 -5.71 -4.42 -4.79
C ILE A 91 -7.14 -4.34 -4.27
N HIS A 92 -8.12 -4.83 -5.04
CA HIS A 92 -9.51 -4.83 -4.62
C HIS A 92 -9.72 -5.71 -3.38
N HIS A 93 -9.19 -6.93 -3.38
CA HIS A 93 -9.30 -7.83 -2.25
C HIS A 93 -8.73 -7.21 -0.97
N HIS A 94 -7.52 -6.65 -1.04
CA HIS A 94 -6.88 -5.99 0.10
C HIS A 94 -7.67 -4.76 0.58
N MET A 95 -8.17 -3.91 -0.32
CA MET A 95 -8.99 -2.76 0.09
C MET A 95 -10.30 -3.19 0.77
N PHE A 96 -10.92 -4.27 0.30
CA PHE A 96 -12.18 -4.77 0.86
C PHE A 96 -11.98 -5.61 2.12
N SER A 97 -10.78 -6.13 2.36
CA SER A 97 -10.43 -6.81 3.60
C SER A 97 -10.04 -5.85 4.73
N HIS A 98 -10.10 -4.52 4.50
CA HIS A 98 -9.73 -3.53 5.52
C HIS A 98 -10.62 -3.64 6.77
N PRO A 99 -10.06 -3.74 7.99
CA PRO A 99 -10.80 -3.93 9.25
C PRO A 99 -11.89 -2.88 9.54
N VAL A 100 -11.71 -1.64 9.10
CA VAL A 100 -12.75 -0.58 9.14
C VAL A 100 -14.07 -1.00 8.46
N PHE A 101 -14.05 -1.78 7.38
CA PHE A 101 -15.28 -2.29 6.76
C PHE A 101 -15.91 -3.46 7.55
N PHE A 102 -15.13 -4.15 8.38
CA PHE A 102 -15.62 -5.20 9.27
C PHE A 102 -16.18 -4.66 10.60
N THR A 103 -15.60 -3.59 11.14
CA THR A 103 -16.02 -3.00 12.43
C THR A 103 -17.44 -2.43 12.39
N HIS A 104 -17.88 -1.89 11.24
CA HIS A 104 -19.26 -1.39 11.11
C HIS A 104 -20.35 -2.47 11.23
N ASN A 105 -20.04 -3.73 10.90
CA ASN A 105 -20.99 -4.84 11.03
C ASN A 105 -20.99 -5.49 12.42
N MET A 106 -19.93 -5.29 13.21
CA MET A 106 -19.84 -5.81 14.58
C MET A 106 -20.58 -4.89 15.57
N LEU A 107 -20.55 -3.57 15.35
CA LEU A 107 -21.24 -2.57 16.18
C LEU A 107 -22.76 -2.45 15.94
N ARG A 108 -23.32 -3.15 14.93
CA ARG A 108 -24.77 -3.18 14.66
C ARG A 108 -25.49 -4.37 15.34
N LYS A 109 -24.76 -5.26 16.01
CA LYS A 109 -25.31 -6.48 16.63
C LYS A 109 -25.23 -6.49 18.17
N THR A 110 -24.88 -5.37 18.78
CA THR A 110 -25.05 -5.10 20.22
C THR A 110 -26.20 -4.14 20.43
#